data_AF-A0A379FPC2-F1
#
_entry.id   AF-A0A379FPC2-F1
#
_cell.length_a   1.000
_cell.length_b   1.000
_cell.length_c   1.000
_cell.angle_alpha   90.00
_cell.angle_beta   90.00
_cell.angle_gamma   90.00
#
_symmetry.space_group_name_H-M   'P 1'
#
loop_
_entity.id
_entity.type
_entity.pdbx_description
1 polymer ?
#
loop_
_entity_poly.entity_id
_entity_poly.type
_entity_poly.pdbx_seq_one_letter_code
_entity_poly.pdbx_strand_id
1 'polypeptide(L)'
;MVKQTTLYDEHIACGAKMVDFHGWMMPLHYGSQINEHNFVRTEAGMFDVSHMTIVDLHGEGCRDFLRYLLANDINKLTEQGKALYTGMLNASGGVIDDLIVYYLADDFYRLVVNSATRDKDLAWIEQHAKGYAVEIRVRDDLALLAVQGPQAPEKVHSLLSVEQNSAIEGMKPFYGVQAGDLFIATTGYTGEKGYEIALPKEQVVEFWHKLLKSGVHPAA
;
A
#
# COMPACT_ATOMS: atom_id res chain seq x y z
N MET A 1 -2.96 -22.78 -8.32
CA MET A 1 -1.55 -22.72 -7.88
C MET A 1 -1.45 -21.48 -7.00
N VAL A 2 -0.87 -21.59 -5.81
CA VAL A 2 -0.74 -20.43 -4.89
C VAL A 2 0.20 -19.40 -5.52
N LYS A 3 -0.18 -18.12 -5.49
CA LYS A 3 0.60 -17.00 -6.05
C LYS A 3 1.80 -16.69 -5.15
N GLN A 4 2.83 -16.06 -5.72
CA GLN A 4 4.03 -15.63 -5.03
C GLN A 4 4.29 -14.15 -5.31
N THR A 5 4.74 -13.40 -4.30
CA THR A 5 5.24 -12.04 -4.52
C THR A 5 6.64 -12.11 -5.13
N THR A 6 7.10 -10.99 -5.70
CA THR A 6 8.47 -10.89 -6.22
C THR A 6 9.55 -11.10 -5.15
N LEU A 7 9.19 -10.97 -3.86
CA LEU A 7 10.09 -11.16 -2.72
C LEU A 7 10.05 -12.58 -2.15
N TYR A 8 9.35 -13.54 -2.78
CA TYR A 8 9.22 -14.90 -2.24
C TYR A 8 10.57 -15.54 -1.87
N ASP A 9 11.55 -15.51 -2.78
CA ASP A 9 12.87 -16.08 -2.52
C ASP A 9 13.64 -15.33 -1.42
N GLU A 10 13.43 -14.02 -1.31
CA GLU A 10 14.01 -13.20 -0.25
C GLU A 10 13.42 -13.52 1.11
N HIS A 11 12.12 -13.83 1.16
CA HIS A 11 11.48 -14.30 2.39
C HIS A 11 12.08 -15.61 2.87
N ILE A 12 12.25 -16.58 1.95
CA ILE A 12 12.91 -17.85 2.25
C ILE A 12 14.35 -17.63 2.75
N ALA A 13 15.11 -16.76 2.07
CA ALA A 13 16.48 -16.43 2.47
C ALA A 13 16.56 -15.76 3.86
N CYS A 14 15.54 -14.98 4.23
CA CYS A 14 15.40 -14.37 5.55
C CYS A 14 14.86 -15.34 6.62
N GLY A 15 14.65 -16.63 6.30
CA GLY A 15 14.18 -17.64 7.25
C GLY A 15 12.67 -17.63 7.48
N ALA A 16 11.90 -17.08 6.55
CA ALA A 16 10.45 -17.03 6.66
C ALA A 16 9.82 -18.43 6.75
N LYS A 17 8.88 -18.57 7.68
CA LYS A 17 7.91 -19.66 7.67
C LYS A 17 6.74 -19.27 6.76
N MET A 18 6.72 -19.81 5.55
CA MET A 18 5.70 -19.46 4.55
C MET A 18 4.37 -20.19 4.79
N VAL A 19 3.25 -19.51 4.56
CA VAL A 19 1.89 -20.04 4.64
C VAL A 19 1.05 -19.59 3.43
N ASP A 20 -0.04 -20.31 3.17
CA ASP A 20 -1.07 -19.85 2.23
C ASP A 20 -1.96 -18.81 2.92
N PHE A 21 -1.82 -17.55 2.52
CA PHE A 21 -2.65 -16.42 2.92
C PHE A 21 -3.53 -16.01 1.74
N HIS A 22 -4.76 -16.53 1.72
CA HIS A 22 -5.77 -16.22 0.68
C HIS A 22 -5.27 -16.44 -0.76
N GLY A 23 -4.53 -17.51 -0.99
CA GLY A 23 -3.99 -17.85 -2.31
C GLY A 23 -2.65 -17.20 -2.63
N TRP A 24 -1.98 -16.58 -1.64
CA TRP A 24 -0.60 -16.09 -1.74
C TRP A 24 0.30 -16.80 -0.73
N MET A 25 1.52 -17.16 -1.16
CA MET A 25 2.55 -17.63 -0.26
C MET A 25 3.20 -16.43 0.43
N MET A 26 2.81 -16.20 1.69
CA MET A 26 3.28 -15.09 2.51
C MET A 26 4.03 -15.59 3.75
N PRO A 27 5.01 -14.84 4.28
CA PRO A 27 5.63 -15.16 5.56
C PRO A 27 4.58 -15.08 6.68
N LEU A 28 4.57 -16.06 7.58
CA LEU A 28 3.87 -15.98 8.86
C LEU A 28 4.74 -15.32 9.95
N HIS A 29 6.05 -15.53 9.84
CA HIS A 29 7.10 -14.93 10.67
C HIS A 29 8.47 -15.30 10.08
N TYR A 30 9.52 -14.59 10.47
CA TYR A 30 10.93 -14.84 10.13
C TYR A 30 11.71 -15.51 11.27
N GLY A 31 11.02 -15.87 12.35
CA GLY A 31 11.53 -16.77 13.38
C GLY A 31 10.83 -16.58 14.73
N SER A 32 10.47 -15.33 15.06
CA SER A 32 9.78 -14.97 16.29
C SER A 32 8.88 -13.77 16.07
N GLN A 33 7.56 -14.01 16.04
CA GLN A 33 6.55 -12.96 15.93
C GLN A 33 6.66 -11.91 17.04
N ILE A 34 7.11 -12.31 18.23
CA ILE A 34 7.33 -11.39 19.36
C ILE A 34 8.48 -10.43 19.05
N ASN A 35 9.57 -10.92 18.44
CA ASN A 35 10.68 -10.05 18.09
C ASN A 35 10.30 -9.13 16.93
N GLU A 36 9.59 -9.64 15.92
CA GLU A 36 9.08 -8.86 14.80
C GLU A 36 8.15 -7.72 15.28
N HIS A 37 7.24 -8.02 16.20
CA HIS A 37 6.43 -7.02 16.87
C HIS A 37 7.27 -5.97 17.60
N ASN A 38 8.26 -6.41 18.38
CA ASN A 38 9.12 -5.51 19.15
C ASN A 38 9.94 -4.60 18.22
N PHE A 39 10.49 -5.12 17.12
CA PHE A 39 11.22 -4.30 16.15
C PHE A 39 10.36 -3.16 15.61
N VAL A 40 9.10 -3.41 15.27
CA VAL A 40 8.19 -2.35 14.82
C VAL A 40 7.91 -1.35 15.94
N ARG A 41 7.76 -1.80 17.19
CA ARG A 41 7.46 -0.93 18.33
C ARG A 41 8.63 -0.08 18.80
N THR A 42 9.86 -0.57 18.69
CA THR A 42 11.04 0.07 19.29
C THR A 42 12.06 0.56 18.27
N GLU A 43 12.03 0.04 17.05
CA GLU A 43 13.04 0.25 16.00
C GLU A 43 12.37 0.50 14.63
N ALA A 44 12.62 -0.38 13.65
CA ALA A 44 11.98 -0.37 12.35
C ALA A 44 11.77 -1.81 11.83
N GLY A 45 10.55 -2.14 11.46
CA GLY A 45 10.20 -3.35 10.73
C GLY A 45 9.72 -3.06 9.31
N MET A 46 9.82 -4.03 8.42
CA MET A 46 9.25 -3.95 7.07
C MET A 46 8.43 -5.19 6.71
N PHE A 47 7.34 -4.96 6.00
CA PHE A 47 6.39 -5.97 5.57
C PHE A 47 6.29 -5.96 4.06
N ASP A 48 6.29 -7.16 3.46
CA ASP A 48 5.87 -7.32 2.07
C ASP A 48 4.34 -7.37 2.01
N VAL A 49 3.77 -6.27 1.55
CA VAL A 49 2.31 -6.12 1.37
C VAL A 49 1.94 -6.10 -0.11
N SER A 50 2.80 -6.63 -0.98
CA SER A 50 2.58 -6.70 -2.44
C SER A 50 1.45 -7.64 -2.87
N HIS A 51 0.87 -8.37 -1.91
CA HIS A 51 -0.35 -9.16 -2.13
C HIS A 51 -1.60 -8.25 -2.21
N MET A 52 -1.55 -7.04 -1.65
CA MET A 52 -2.59 -6.02 -1.83
C MET A 52 -2.71 -5.59 -3.29
N THR A 53 -3.85 -5.06 -3.67
CA THR A 53 -4.10 -4.59 -5.04
C THR A 53 -4.15 -3.08 -5.11
N ILE A 54 -3.25 -2.50 -5.89
CA ILE A 54 -3.26 -1.08 -6.23
C ILE A 54 -4.12 -0.88 -7.50
N VAL A 55 -5.07 0.04 -7.44
CA VAL A 55 -5.96 0.38 -8.55
C VAL A 55 -5.89 1.88 -8.80
N ASP A 56 -5.45 2.26 -9.99
CA ASP A 56 -5.47 3.64 -10.46
C ASP A 56 -6.81 3.91 -11.18
N LEU A 57 -7.42 5.05 -10.88
CA LEU A 57 -8.65 5.53 -11.50
C LEU A 57 -8.37 6.86 -12.19
N HIS A 58 -8.63 6.94 -13.49
CA HIS A 58 -8.39 8.13 -14.30
C HIS A 58 -9.66 8.66 -14.98
N GLY A 59 -9.81 9.97 -15.08
CA GLY A 59 -10.88 10.63 -15.83
C GLY A 59 -11.76 11.54 -14.98
N GLU A 60 -12.44 12.48 -15.65
CA GLU A 60 -13.24 13.54 -15.02
C GLU A 60 -14.39 13.00 -14.14
N GLY A 61 -14.83 11.77 -14.36
CA GLY A 61 -15.89 11.13 -13.58
C GLY A 61 -15.44 10.52 -12.25
N CYS A 62 -14.14 10.51 -11.94
CA CYS A 62 -13.62 9.77 -10.78
C CYS A 62 -14.19 10.25 -9.46
N ARG A 63 -14.24 11.57 -9.24
CA ARG A 63 -14.70 12.14 -7.97
C ARG A 63 -16.16 11.78 -7.70
N ASP A 64 -17.04 11.94 -8.68
CA ASP A 64 -18.47 11.62 -8.53
C ASP A 64 -18.71 10.12 -8.39
N PHE A 65 -17.98 9.29 -9.14
CA PHE A 65 -18.02 7.85 -9.00
C PHE A 65 -17.64 7.41 -7.57
N LEU A 66 -16.51 7.89 -7.06
CA LEU A 66 -16.02 7.50 -5.74
C LEU A 66 -16.93 8.00 -4.62
N ARG A 67 -17.56 9.16 -4.77
CA ARG A 67 -18.59 9.66 -3.82
C ARG A 67 -19.83 8.78 -3.76
N TYR A 68 -20.17 8.10 -4.85
CA TYR A 68 -21.26 7.14 -4.89
C TYR A 68 -20.82 5.78 -4.32
N LEU A 69 -19.62 5.33 -4.67
CA LEU A 69 -19.11 3.99 -4.34
C LEU A 69 -18.73 3.82 -2.86
N LEU A 70 -18.16 4.87 -2.24
CA LEU A 70 -17.50 4.79 -0.94
C LEU A 70 -18.35 5.44 0.16
N ALA A 71 -18.33 4.86 1.36
CA ALA A 71 -19.14 5.35 2.48
C ALA A 71 -18.57 6.59 3.17
N ASN A 72 -17.25 6.81 3.12
CA ASN A 72 -16.64 8.07 3.53
C ASN A 72 -16.70 9.09 2.38
N ASP A 73 -16.58 10.38 2.71
CA ASP A 73 -16.77 11.45 1.74
C ASP A 73 -15.45 11.89 1.09
N ILE A 74 -15.33 11.61 -0.19
CA ILE A 74 -14.19 11.97 -1.05
C ILE A 74 -14.02 13.48 -1.19
N ASN A 75 -15.07 14.28 -0.96
CA ASN A 75 -14.93 15.73 -0.96
C ASN A 75 -14.07 16.27 0.18
N LYS A 76 -13.78 15.47 1.21
CA LYS A 76 -12.80 15.82 2.25
C LYS A 76 -11.36 15.81 1.73
N LEU A 77 -11.10 15.17 0.58
CA LEU A 77 -9.81 15.20 -0.09
C LEU A 77 -9.70 16.46 -0.95
N THR A 78 -9.26 17.55 -0.31
CA THR A 78 -9.10 18.88 -0.92
C THR A 78 -7.65 19.23 -1.24
N GLU A 79 -6.69 18.49 -0.69
CA GLU A 79 -5.26 18.72 -0.88
C GLU A 79 -4.67 17.55 -1.67
N GLN A 80 -3.89 17.87 -2.71
CA GLN A 80 -3.23 16.86 -3.51
C GLN A 80 -2.37 15.94 -2.64
N GLY A 81 -2.43 14.64 -2.93
CA GLY A 81 -1.78 13.58 -2.17
C GLY A 81 -2.57 13.10 -0.96
N LYS A 82 -3.60 13.83 -0.49
CA LYS A 82 -4.35 13.45 0.72
C LYS A 82 -5.01 12.09 0.54
N ALA A 83 -4.95 11.28 1.59
CA ALA A 83 -5.59 9.98 1.67
C ALA A 83 -6.71 9.95 2.72
N LEU A 84 -7.63 9.00 2.57
CA LEU A 84 -8.56 8.62 3.63
C LEU A 84 -8.81 7.11 3.64
N TYR A 85 -9.22 6.61 4.80
CA TYR A 85 -9.72 5.25 5.01
C TYR A 85 -11.25 5.23 4.87
N THR A 86 -11.79 4.21 4.23
CA THR A 86 -13.23 4.08 3.98
C THR A 86 -13.65 2.63 3.80
N GLY A 87 -14.91 2.35 4.15
CA GLY A 87 -15.60 1.15 3.70
C GLY A 87 -16.19 1.35 2.31
N MET A 88 -16.19 0.27 1.52
CA MET A 88 -16.99 0.09 0.32
C MET A 88 -18.14 -0.86 0.67
N LEU A 89 -19.38 -0.41 0.49
CA LEU A 89 -20.56 -1.12 1.00
C LEU A 89 -21.44 -1.62 -0.14
N ASN A 90 -22.22 -2.66 0.15
CA ASN A 90 -23.37 -3.02 -0.69
C ASN A 90 -24.62 -2.21 -0.29
N ALA A 91 -25.68 -2.31 -1.10
CA ALA A 91 -26.93 -1.56 -0.90
C ALA A 91 -27.65 -1.87 0.43
N SER A 92 -27.37 -3.01 1.07
CA SER A 92 -27.92 -3.37 2.38
C SER A 92 -27.06 -2.88 3.54
N GLY A 93 -25.98 -2.14 3.28
CA GLY A 93 -25.03 -1.64 4.28
C GLY A 93 -24.00 -2.66 4.75
N GLY A 94 -23.93 -3.84 4.12
CA GLY A 94 -22.88 -4.82 4.40
C GLY A 94 -21.55 -4.39 3.79
N VAL A 95 -20.46 -4.56 4.54
CA VAL A 95 -19.10 -4.22 4.07
C VAL A 95 -18.65 -5.21 3.00
N ILE A 96 -18.27 -4.66 1.84
CA ILE A 96 -17.62 -5.41 0.76
C ILE A 96 -16.13 -5.48 1.07
N ASP A 97 -15.50 -4.34 1.27
CA ASP A 97 -14.10 -4.23 1.70
C ASP A 97 -13.88 -2.89 2.44
N ASP A 98 -12.76 -2.80 3.15
CA ASP A 98 -12.18 -1.55 3.62
C ASP A 98 -10.89 -1.22 2.86
N LEU A 99 -10.69 0.05 2.54
CA LEU A 99 -9.62 0.47 1.65
C LEU A 99 -9.09 1.87 1.96
N ILE A 100 -7.90 2.16 1.43
CA ILE A 100 -7.35 3.52 1.36
C ILE A 100 -7.55 4.08 -0.04
N VAL A 101 -8.00 5.34 -0.12
CA VAL A 101 -8.05 6.13 -1.35
C VAL A 101 -7.16 7.35 -1.23
N TYR A 102 -6.36 7.61 -2.26
CA TYR A 102 -5.50 8.78 -2.43
C TYR A 102 -6.05 9.68 -3.53
N TYR A 103 -6.14 10.98 -3.26
CA TYR A 103 -6.44 12.00 -4.27
C TYR A 103 -5.14 12.54 -4.85
N LEU A 104 -4.86 12.26 -6.12
CA LEU A 104 -3.58 12.60 -6.76
C LEU A 104 -3.71 13.73 -7.79
N ALA A 105 -4.88 13.86 -8.43
CA ALA A 105 -5.32 15.00 -9.22
C ALA A 105 -6.86 14.96 -9.33
N ASP A 106 -7.48 16.01 -9.87
CA ASP A 106 -8.95 16.09 -10.04
C ASP A 106 -9.53 14.93 -10.86
N ASP A 107 -8.73 14.41 -11.78
CA ASP A 107 -9.03 13.28 -12.65
C ASP A 107 -8.20 12.04 -12.31
N PHE A 108 -7.53 11.98 -11.15
CA PHE A 108 -6.68 10.85 -10.78
C PHE A 108 -6.76 10.49 -9.29
N TYR A 109 -7.23 9.28 -9.03
CA TYR A 109 -7.27 8.68 -7.70
C TYR A 109 -6.59 7.32 -7.71
N ARG A 110 -6.06 6.92 -6.55
CA ARG A 110 -5.50 5.58 -6.33
C ARG A 110 -6.21 4.91 -5.17
N LEU A 111 -6.64 3.67 -5.37
CA LEU A 111 -7.17 2.78 -4.33
C LEU A 111 -6.13 1.72 -3.98
N VAL A 112 -6.08 1.31 -2.71
CA VAL A 112 -5.35 0.12 -2.26
C VAL A 112 -6.35 -0.75 -1.50
N VAL A 113 -6.63 -1.94 -2.05
CA VAL A 113 -7.63 -2.91 -1.53
C VAL A 113 -6.98 -4.21 -1.08
N ASN A 114 -7.70 -4.96 -0.24
CA ASN A 114 -7.19 -6.19 0.35
C ASN A 114 -6.98 -7.30 -0.70
N SER A 115 -6.00 -8.17 -0.46
CA SER A 115 -5.71 -9.30 -1.36
C SER A 115 -6.87 -10.28 -1.50
N ALA A 116 -7.52 -10.62 -0.38
CA ALA A 116 -8.56 -11.66 -0.34
C ALA A 116 -9.82 -11.26 -1.11
N THR A 117 -10.03 -9.95 -1.29
CA THR A 117 -11.23 -9.37 -1.88
C THR A 117 -10.99 -8.84 -3.30
N ARG A 118 -9.73 -8.82 -3.78
CA ARG A 118 -9.34 -8.31 -5.10
C ARG A 118 -10.35 -8.56 -6.22
N ASP A 119 -10.65 -9.81 -6.54
CA ASP A 119 -11.48 -10.13 -7.71
C ASP A 119 -12.93 -9.67 -7.51
N LYS A 120 -13.43 -9.76 -6.26
CA LYS A 120 -14.75 -9.26 -5.87
C LYS A 120 -14.82 -7.74 -5.96
N ASP A 121 -13.79 -7.05 -5.50
CA ASP A 121 -13.72 -5.59 -5.46
C ASP A 121 -13.57 -5.01 -6.86
N LEU A 122 -12.69 -5.57 -7.70
CA LEU A 122 -12.54 -5.17 -9.09
C LEU A 122 -13.85 -5.33 -9.85
N ALA A 123 -14.52 -6.49 -9.73
CA ALA A 123 -15.81 -6.71 -10.37
C ALA A 123 -16.87 -5.71 -9.89
N TRP A 124 -16.89 -5.40 -8.58
CA TRP A 124 -17.82 -4.43 -8.01
C TRP A 124 -17.55 -3.00 -8.49
N ILE A 125 -16.29 -2.57 -8.48
CA ILE A 125 -15.84 -1.25 -8.94
C ILE A 125 -16.16 -1.10 -10.43
N GLU A 126 -15.76 -2.06 -11.27
CA GLU A 126 -16.03 -2.04 -12.72
C GLU A 126 -17.52 -2.03 -13.05
N GLN A 127 -18.32 -2.80 -12.31
CA GLN A 127 -19.77 -2.82 -12.49
C GLN A 127 -20.38 -1.44 -12.25
N HIS A 128 -19.98 -0.75 -11.17
CA HIS A 128 -20.58 0.52 -10.75
C HIS A 128 -19.92 1.74 -11.41
N ALA A 129 -18.74 1.59 -11.99
CA ALA A 129 -18.10 2.63 -12.80
C ALA A 129 -18.81 2.83 -14.15
N LYS A 130 -19.64 1.87 -14.59
CA LYS A 130 -20.43 2.00 -15.83
C LYS A 130 -21.30 3.25 -15.78
N GLY A 131 -21.11 4.13 -16.76
CA GLY A 131 -21.83 5.41 -16.86
C GLY A 131 -21.05 6.62 -16.31
N TYR A 132 -19.90 6.39 -15.67
CA TYR A 132 -18.94 7.44 -15.33
C TYR A 132 -17.80 7.47 -16.34
N ALA A 133 -17.22 8.65 -16.57
CA ALA A 133 -16.01 8.82 -17.36
C ALA A 133 -14.78 8.45 -16.51
N VAL A 134 -14.60 7.15 -16.27
CA VAL A 134 -13.53 6.58 -15.43
C VAL A 134 -12.87 5.40 -16.15
N GLU A 135 -11.56 5.49 -16.33
CA GLU A 135 -10.68 4.39 -16.68
C GLU A 135 -10.14 3.74 -15.41
N ILE A 136 -10.24 2.42 -15.31
CA ILE A 136 -9.75 1.63 -14.18
C ILE A 136 -8.50 0.89 -14.64
N ARG A 137 -7.38 1.08 -13.94
CA ARG A 137 -6.13 0.39 -14.22
C ARG A 137 -5.60 -0.30 -12.97
N VAL A 138 -5.52 -1.62 -13.02
CA VAL A 138 -4.85 -2.40 -11.97
C VAL A 138 -3.34 -2.31 -12.13
N ARG A 139 -2.63 -2.00 -11.05
CA ARG A 139 -1.19 -1.77 -11.03
C ARG A 139 -0.40 -3.00 -10.57
N ASP A 140 -0.62 -4.11 -11.27
CA ASP A 140 0.13 -5.35 -11.04
C ASP A 140 1.61 -5.24 -11.44
N ASP A 141 2.03 -4.13 -12.03
CA ASP A 141 3.44 -3.79 -12.29
C ASP A 141 4.18 -3.30 -11.04
N LEU A 142 3.45 -2.96 -9.97
CA LEU A 142 4.02 -2.47 -8.71
C LEU A 142 4.10 -3.56 -7.63
N ALA A 143 5.12 -3.47 -6.81
CA ALA A 143 5.19 -4.08 -5.49
C ALA A 143 4.90 -3.02 -4.42
N LEU A 144 4.59 -3.44 -3.19
CA LEU A 144 4.28 -2.54 -2.09
C LEU A 144 4.94 -3.03 -0.79
N LEU A 145 5.71 -2.14 -0.16
CA LEU A 145 6.38 -2.39 1.11
C LEU A 145 5.87 -1.43 2.17
N ALA A 146 5.54 -1.95 3.35
CA ALA A 146 5.26 -1.11 4.52
C ALA A 146 6.50 -1.11 5.43
N VAL A 147 7.11 0.05 5.65
CA VAL A 147 8.26 0.23 6.56
C VAL A 147 7.79 1.05 7.77
N GLN A 148 7.77 0.43 8.95
CA GLN A 148 7.00 0.89 10.10
C GLN A 148 7.84 0.84 11.38
N GLY A 149 7.68 1.85 12.23
CA GLY A 149 8.33 1.95 13.52
C GLY A 149 8.93 3.32 13.79
N PRO A 150 9.33 3.62 15.04
CA PRO A 150 9.84 4.94 15.42
C PRO A 150 11.10 5.36 14.64
N GLN A 151 11.91 4.41 14.18
CA GLN A 151 13.13 4.66 13.39
C GLN A 151 12.90 4.53 11.88
N ALA A 152 11.74 4.02 11.44
CA ALA A 152 11.45 3.79 10.02
C ALA A 152 11.65 5.04 9.15
N PRO A 153 11.22 6.25 9.55
CA PRO A 153 11.45 7.43 8.73
C PRO A 153 12.93 7.68 8.48
N GLU A 154 13.78 7.69 9.51
CA GLU A 154 15.22 7.91 9.36
C GLU A 154 15.86 6.89 8.40
N LYS A 155 15.51 5.61 8.56
CA LYS A 155 16.01 4.54 7.70
C LYS A 155 15.60 4.75 6.24
N VAL A 156 14.33 5.05 5.98
CA VAL A 156 13.83 5.33 4.62
C VAL A 156 14.52 6.57 4.03
N HIS A 157 14.60 7.68 4.77
CA HIS A 157 15.23 8.91 4.31
C HIS A 157 16.68 8.69 3.86
N SER A 158 17.42 7.80 4.53
CA SER A 158 18.81 7.46 4.16
C SER A 158 18.96 6.74 2.81
N LEU A 159 17.87 6.18 2.27
CA LEU A 159 17.85 5.41 1.01
C LEU A 159 17.27 6.19 -0.18
N LEU A 160 16.56 7.29 0.10
CA LEU A 160 15.91 8.12 -0.91
C LEU A 160 16.89 9.12 -1.54
N SER A 161 16.63 9.51 -2.79
CA SER A 161 17.35 10.62 -3.43
C SER A 161 17.04 11.96 -2.73
N VAL A 162 17.80 13.00 -3.06
CA VAL A 162 17.55 14.35 -2.54
C VAL A 162 16.16 14.85 -2.97
N GLU A 163 15.77 14.59 -4.21
CA GLU A 163 14.47 14.97 -4.77
C GLU A 163 13.33 14.21 -4.10
N GLN A 164 13.50 12.90 -3.86
CA GLN A 164 12.52 12.08 -3.16
C GLN A 164 12.34 12.51 -1.71
N ASN A 165 13.44 12.80 -1.00
CA ASN A 165 13.41 13.34 0.35
C ASN A 165 12.71 14.71 0.40
N SER A 166 13.00 15.59 -0.56
CA SER A 166 12.34 16.89 -0.66
C SER A 166 10.83 16.76 -0.91
N ALA A 167 10.41 15.79 -1.73
CA ALA A 167 8.99 15.54 -2.02
C ALA A 167 8.17 15.11 -0.79
N ILE A 168 8.80 14.44 0.18
CA ILE A 168 8.14 13.95 1.41
C ILE A 168 8.46 14.80 2.65
N GLU A 169 9.22 15.88 2.50
CA GLU A 169 9.61 16.75 3.61
C GLU A 169 8.37 17.35 4.30
N GLY A 170 8.26 17.14 5.61
CA GLY A 170 7.10 17.63 6.38
C GLY A 170 5.76 16.96 6.03
N MET A 171 5.76 15.87 5.25
CA MET A 171 4.54 15.16 4.86
C MET A 171 3.79 14.65 6.09
N LYS A 172 2.53 15.10 6.23
CA LYS A 172 1.65 14.74 7.35
C LYS A 172 1.14 13.30 7.18
N PRO A 173 0.58 12.66 8.24
CA PRO A 173 -0.10 11.38 8.10
C PRO A 173 -1.23 11.40 7.07
N PHE A 174 -1.46 10.26 6.41
CA PHE A 174 -2.47 10.10 5.35
C PHE A 174 -2.23 11.06 4.17
N TYR A 175 -1.02 11.04 3.63
CA TYR A 175 -0.68 11.59 2.31
C TYR A 175 0.12 10.57 1.52
N GLY A 176 0.07 10.66 0.20
CA GLY A 176 0.94 9.92 -0.71
C GLY A 176 1.39 10.80 -1.86
N VAL A 177 2.63 10.63 -2.29
CA VAL A 177 3.24 11.40 -3.38
C VAL A 177 4.03 10.48 -4.30
N GLN A 178 3.95 10.74 -5.60
CA GLN A 178 4.82 10.11 -6.59
C GLN A 178 6.13 10.91 -6.70
N ALA A 179 7.26 10.27 -6.42
CA ALA A 179 8.60 10.85 -6.47
C ALA A 179 9.56 9.95 -7.27
N GLY A 180 9.68 10.26 -8.57
CA GLY A 180 10.31 9.35 -9.54
C GLY A 180 9.52 8.05 -9.64
N ASP A 181 10.20 6.91 -9.53
CA ASP A 181 9.57 5.59 -9.61
C ASP A 181 8.84 5.17 -8.32
N LEU A 182 9.03 5.90 -7.22
CA LEU A 182 8.44 5.56 -5.92
C LEU A 182 7.15 6.34 -5.69
N PHE A 183 6.10 5.62 -5.30
CA PHE A 183 4.96 6.22 -4.61
C PHE A 183 5.14 6.03 -3.12
N ILE A 184 5.33 7.14 -2.38
CA ILE A 184 5.63 7.11 -0.94
C ILE A 184 4.44 7.68 -0.20
N ALA A 185 3.89 6.92 0.73
CA ALA A 185 2.72 7.28 1.51
C ALA A 185 2.99 7.21 3.02
N THR A 186 2.48 8.18 3.78
CA THR A 186 2.50 8.22 5.25
C THR A 186 1.29 7.49 5.85
N THR A 187 1.14 6.24 5.43
CA THR A 187 0.11 5.30 5.86
C THR A 187 0.76 4.06 6.50
N GLY A 188 -0.06 3.20 7.08
CA GLY A 188 0.41 1.98 7.73
C GLY A 188 -0.66 1.35 8.60
N TYR A 189 -0.41 0.09 8.97
CA TYR A 189 -1.35 -0.75 9.71
C TYR A 189 -0.86 -1.15 11.12
N THR A 190 0.11 -0.39 11.66
CA THR A 190 0.83 -0.78 12.89
C THR A 190 0.55 0.11 14.09
N GLY A 191 0.00 1.30 13.86
CA GLY A 191 -0.11 2.37 14.88
C GLY A 191 1.18 3.18 15.07
N GLU A 192 2.27 2.83 14.38
CA GLU A 192 3.52 3.58 14.41
C GLU A 192 3.62 4.58 13.26
N LYS A 193 4.65 5.43 13.33
CA LYS A 193 5.11 6.19 12.16
C LYS A 193 5.73 5.24 11.15
N GLY A 194 5.67 5.63 9.88
CA GLY A 194 6.25 4.82 8.82
C GLY A 194 5.83 5.31 7.44
N TYR A 195 6.24 4.54 6.45
CA TYR A 195 5.87 4.74 5.07
C TYR A 195 5.34 3.44 4.46
N GLU A 196 4.39 3.56 3.55
CA GLU A 196 4.12 2.55 2.53
C GLU A 196 4.72 3.02 1.21
N ILE A 197 5.51 2.17 0.57
CA ILE A 197 6.29 2.52 -0.62
C ILE A 197 5.93 1.57 -1.74
N ALA A 198 5.22 2.06 -2.76
CA ALA A 198 4.97 1.33 -3.99
C ALA A 198 6.07 1.64 -5.00
N LEU A 199 6.56 0.61 -5.69
CA LEU A 199 7.67 0.71 -6.64
C LEU A 199 7.58 -0.39 -7.71
N PRO A 200 8.25 -0.23 -8.87
CA PRO A 200 8.25 -1.26 -9.90
C PRO A 200 8.78 -2.59 -9.36
N LYS A 201 8.14 -3.70 -9.74
CA LYS A 201 8.49 -5.04 -9.27
C LYS A 201 9.96 -5.39 -9.52
N GLU A 202 10.53 -4.92 -10.61
CA GLU A 202 11.94 -5.13 -10.94
C GLU A 202 12.91 -4.45 -9.97
N GLN A 203 12.47 -3.44 -9.20
CA GLN A 203 13.29 -2.71 -8.24
C GLN A 203 13.11 -3.21 -6.79
N VAL A 204 12.06 -3.97 -6.50
CA VAL A 204 11.67 -4.30 -5.11
C VAL A 204 12.71 -5.13 -4.37
N VAL A 205 13.35 -6.09 -5.05
CA VAL A 205 14.38 -6.94 -4.44
C VAL A 205 15.58 -6.12 -4.00
N GLU A 206 16.08 -5.23 -4.86
CA GLU A 206 17.19 -4.34 -4.51
C GLU A 206 16.83 -3.41 -3.35
N PHE A 207 15.61 -2.85 -3.38
CA PHE A 207 15.14 -1.94 -2.32
C PHE A 207 14.97 -2.65 -0.98
N TRP A 208 14.44 -3.87 -0.97
CA TRP A 208 14.35 -4.74 0.21
C TRP A 208 15.74 -5.00 0.83
N HIS A 209 16.74 -5.33 0.00
CA HIS A 209 18.12 -5.52 0.47
C HIS A 209 18.75 -4.24 1.02
N LYS A 210 18.42 -3.07 0.46
CA LYS A 210 18.86 -1.77 1.00
C LYS A 210 18.26 -1.52 2.39
N LEU A 211 16.96 -1.81 2.56
CA LEU A 211 16.30 -1.71 3.86
C LEU A 211 16.93 -2.65 4.90
N LEU A 212 17.17 -3.92 4.56
CA LEU A 212 17.88 -4.87 5.41
C LEU A 212 19.24 -4.33 5.87
N LYS A 213 20.05 -3.84 4.92
CA LYS A 213 21.39 -3.28 5.20
C LYS A 213 21.34 -2.03 6.07
N SER A 214 20.25 -1.26 5.99
CA SER A 214 20.04 -0.09 6.85
C SER A 214 19.60 -0.46 8.28
N GLY A 215 19.33 -1.74 8.56
CA GLY A 215 18.88 -2.22 9.85
C GLY A 215 17.36 -2.19 10.01
N VAL A 216 16.60 -2.33 8.93
CA VAL A 216 15.16 -2.55 8.98
C VAL A 216 14.91 -4.06 8.98
N HIS A 217 14.13 -4.54 9.96
CA HIS A 217 13.92 -5.97 10.18
C HIS A 217 12.69 -6.49 9.40
N PRO A 218 12.76 -7.63 8.71
CA PRO A 218 11.57 -8.26 8.14
C PRO A 218 10.55 -8.60 9.22
N ALA A 219 9.28 -8.33 8.94
CA ALA A 219 8.13 -8.67 9.79
C ALA A 219 6.97 -9.16 8.91
N ALA A 220 6.12 -10.01 9.48
CA ALA A 220 4.96 -10.61 8.84
C ALA A 220 3.63 -10.13 9.45
#